data_AF-D8T802-F1
#
_entry.id   AF-D8T802-F1
#
_cell.length_a   1.000
_cell.length_b   1.000
_cell.length_c   1.000
_cell.angle_alpha   90.00
_cell.angle_beta   90.00
_cell.angle_gamma   90.00
#
_symmetry.space_group_name_H-M   'P 1'
#
loop_
_entity.id
_entity.type
_entity.pdbx_description
1 polymer ?
#
loop_
_entity_poly.entity_id
_entity_poly.type
_entity_poly.pdbx_seq_one_letter_code
_entity_poly.pdbx_strand_id
1 'polypeptide(L)'
;MAQAKALLFFYSFIALAASIAVATNNQNNTGCFPGDATVQMYTGEFKFMRELSVGDKVAVGKNLFSDVYAFGHKDADAISEFVQVHSGANMLELTAGHFVPVDVNGKLVYKRAEDLKVGDSLWESSQITEISKVEKLGLYNPLTLSGNIMVNNVLASAHSEWFLDSIFDAVGATEYLPYAYQALLAPVRAIYNIVGKEIYAKGYGAIDSIANVAEFGTKYGGSIALTVGIAGAGLVLASKA
;
A
#
# COMPACT_ATOMS: atom_id res chain seq x y z
N MET A 1 32.20 -8.25 13.05
CA MET A 1 31.55 -9.58 12.86
C MET A 1 30.03 -9.56 13.09
N ALA A 2 29.51 -8.87 14.12
CA ALA A 2 28.05 -8.82 14.37
C ALA A 2 27.25 -8.11 13.25
N GLN A 3 27.75 -6.99 12.71
CA GLN A 3 27.11 -6.28 11.59
C GLN A 3 27.08 -7.10 10.28
N ALA A 4 28.14 -7.86 9.99
CA ALA A 4 28.17 -8.74 8.81
C ALA A 4 27.20 -9.92 8.93
N LYS A 5 27.02 -10.46 10.14
CA LYS A 5 26.03 -11.51 10.42
C LYS A 5 24.58 -11.00 10.32
N ALA A 6 24.32 -9.77 10.77
CA ALA A 6 23.00 -9.14 10.61
C ALA A 6 22.66 -8.90 9.13
N LEU A 7 23.65 -8.44 8.34
CA LEU A 7 23.48 -8.20 6.91
C LEU A 7 23.27 -9.51 6.12
N LEU A 8 23.98 -10.58 6.48
CA LEU A 8 23.80 -11.92 5.90
C LEU A 8 22.46 -12.57 6.30
N PHE A 9 21.99 -12.35 7.52
CA PHE A 9 20.66 -12.82 7.95
C PHE A 9 19.54 -12.06 7.21
N PHE A 10 19.73 -10.76 6.98
CA PHE A 10 18.83 -9.92 6.18
C PHE A 10 18.79 -10.38 4.71
N TYR A 11 19.95 -10.67 4.12
CA TYR A 11 20.05 -11.22 2.76
C TYR A 11 19.40 -12.60 2.64
N SER A 12 19.60 -13.50 3.60
CA SER A 12 19.03 -14.86 3.54
C SER A 12 17.51 -14.90 3.80
N PHE A 13 16.96 -14.02 4.64
CA PHE A 13 15.50 -13.94 4.83
C PHE A 13 14.79 -13.38 3.59
N ILE A 14 15.42 -12.41 2.92
CA ILE A 14 14.87 -11.79 1.70
C ILE A 14 15.04 -12.73 0.50
N ALA A 15 16.16 -13.44 0.38
CA ALA A 15 16.38 -14.43 -0.67
C ALA A 15 15.49 -15.68 -0.53
N LEU A 16 15.16 -16.10 0.70
CA LEU A 16 14.22 -17.21 0.92
C LEU A 16 12.79 -16.82 0.55
N ALA A 17 12.39 -15.57 0.80
CA ALA A 17 11.14 -15.02 0.30
C ALA A 17 11.12 -14.96 -1.24
N ALA A 18 12.27 -14.77 -1.89
CA ALA A 18 12.37 -14.66 -3.35
C ALA A 18 12.36 -16.00 -4.12
N SER A 19 12.50 -17.14 -3.46
CA SER A 19 12.85 -18.41 -4.14
C SER A 19 11.70 -19.39 -4.42
N ILE A 20 10.42 -19.02 -4.21
CA ILE A 20 9.30 -19.90 -4.58
C ILE A 20 8.18 -19.07 -5.22
N ALA A 21 8.23 -18.95 -6.54
CA ALA A 21 7.17 -18.35 -7.34
C ALA A 21 6.71 -19.34 -8.42
N VAL A 22 5.59 -20.03 -8.15
CA VAL A 22 4.75 -20.63 -9.19
C VAL A 22 3.76 -19.54 -9.66
N ALA A 23 3.66 -19.43 -10.97
CA ALA A 23 2.98 -18.36 -11.68
C ALA A 23 1.45 -18.42 -11.55
N THR A 24 0.83 -17.29 -11.22
CA THR A 24 -0.50 -16.94 -11.72
C THR A 24 -0.46 -15.49 -12.17
N ASN A 25 -0.55 -15.33 -13.49
CA ASN A 25 -0.52 -14.06 -14.19
C ASN A 25 -1.95 -13.53 -14.26
N ASN A 26 -2.27 -12.47 -13.51
CA ASN A 26 -3.38 -11.59 -13.86
C ASN A 26 -2.97 -10.16 -13.53
N GLN A 27 -2.36 -9.55 -14.55
CA GLN A 27 -2.02 -8.14 -14.65
C GLN A 27 -3.33 -7.37 -14.80
N ASN A 28 -3.80 -6.67 -13.77
CA ASN A 28 -4.72 -5.55 -13.92
C ASN A 28 -4.53 -4.61 -12.71
N ASN A 29 -4.06 -3.39 -13.01
CA ASN A 29 -4.00 -2.19 -12.18
C ASN A 29 -4.14 -2.37 -10.65
N THR A 30 -3.03 -2.76 -10.00
CA THR A 30 -2.84 -2.60 -8.56
C THR A 30 -3.13 -1.16 -8.15
N GLY A 31 -3.94 -0.93 -7.12
CA GLY A 31 -4.43 0.41 -6.80
C GLY A 31 -3.31 1.43 -6.52
N CYS A 32 -3.36 2.61 -7.13
CA CYS A 32 -2.29 3.61 -7.11
C CYS A 32 -2.82 5.04 -7.11
N PHE A 33 -1.93 5.99 -6.83
CA PHE A 33 -2.10 7.43 -7.02
C PHE A 33 -1.25 7.94 -8.20
N PRO A 34 -1.66 9.02 -8.89
CA PRO A 34 -0.90 9.60 -9.99
C PRO A 34 0.33 10.34 -9.48
N GLY A 35 1.35 10.49 -10.34
CA GLY A 35 2.63 11.10 -9.96
C GLY A 35 2.57 12.58 -9.58
N ASP A 36 1.50 13.28 -9.96
CA ASP A 36 1.26 14.69 -9.63
C ASP A 36 0.31 14.91 -8.45
N ALA A 37 -0.23 13.84 -7.84
CA ALA A 37 -0.91 13.94 -6.56
C ALA A 37 0.03 14.50 -5.48
N THR A 38 -0.51 15.18 -4.49
CA THR A 38 0.27 15.84 -3.45
C THR A 38 0.04 15.22 -2.08
N VAL A 39 1.10 15.22 -1.27
CA VAL A 39 1.07 14.72 0.11
C VAL A 39 1.76 15.74 1.01
N GLN A 40 1.13 16.05 2.14
CA GLN A 40 1.74 16.93 3.14
C GLN A 40 2.79 16.16 3.93
N MET A 41 3.99 16.71 4.01
CA MET A 41 5.10 16.20 4.81
C MET A 41 4.94 16.63 6.27
N TYR A 42 5.61 15.93 7.19
CA TYR A 42 5.67 16.32 8.61
C TYR A 42 6.24 17.73 8.84
N THR A 43 7.11 18.20 7.94
CA THR A 43 7.68 19.55 7.95
C THR A 43 6.67 20.63 7.58
N GLY A 44 5.49 20.26 7.08
CA GLY A 44 4.44 21.15 6.62
C GLY A 44 4.50 21.47 5.13
N GLU A 45 5.59 21.15 4.44
CA GLU A 45 5.69 21.29 2.98
C GLU A 45 4.84 20.22 2.27
N PHE A 46 4.46 20.48 1.01
CA PHE A 46 3.83 19.50 0.16
C PHE A 46 4.85 18.94 -0.83
N LYS A 47 4.84 17.62 -1.02
CA LYS A 47 5.58 16.94 -2.09
C LYS A 47 4.64 16.33 -3.11
N PHE A 48 5.12 16.17 -4.33
CA PHE A 48 4.45 15.31 -5.29
C PHE A 48 4.62 13.84 -4.92
N MET A 49 3.64 13.02 -5.26
CA MET A 49 3.62 11.58 -5.00
C MET A 49 4.85 10.88 -5.59
N ARG A 50 5.27 11.30 -6.79
CA ARG A 50 6.48 10.79 -7.47
C ARG A 50 7.79 11.07 -6.74
N GLU A 51 7.81 12.07 -5.86
CA GLU A 51 9.00 12.50 -5.10
C GLU A 51 9.12 11.79 -3.75
N LEU A 52 8.11 11.01 -3.36
CA LEU A 52 8.14 10.26 -2.11
C LEU A 52 9.19 9.17 -2.12
N SER A 53 9.83 8.99 -0.97
CA SER A 53 10.85 7.98 -0.71
C SER A 53 10.58 7.24 0.59
N VAL A 54 11.11 6.02 0.71
CA VAL A 54 11.05 5.27 1.97
C VAL A 54 11.74 6.07 3.08
N GLY A 55 11.07 6.17 4.23
CA GLY A 55 11.44 6.99 5.37
C GLY A 55 10.83 8.39 5.36
N ASP A 56 10.19 8.84 4.28
CA ASP A 56 9.41 10.08 4.31
C ASP A 56 8.29 9.98 5.33
N LYS A 57 8.14 11.02 6.16
CA LYS A 57 7.09 11.11 7.18
C LYS A 57 5.97 12.01 6.64
N VAL A 58 4.84 11.40 6.33
CA VAL A 58 3.73 12.00 5.58
C VAL A 58 2.45 12.08 6.41
N ALA A 59 1.55 12.99 6.06
CA ALA A 59 0.24 13.09 6.68
C ALA A 59 -0.60 11.84 6.39
N VAL A 60 -1.27 11.35 7.42
CA VAL A 60 -2.12 10.14 7.39
C VAL A 60 -3.48 10.38 8.05
N GLY A 61 -3.84 11.66 8.19
CA GLY A 61 -4.99 12.17 8.94
C GLY A 61 -4.72 13.61 9.37
N LYS A 62 -5.73 14.29 9.90
CA LYS A 62 -5.58 15.69 10.35
C LYS A 62 -4.58 15.77 11.49
N ASN A 63 -3.43 16.42 11.24
CA ASN A 63 -2.29 16.52 12.18
C ASN A 63 -1.72 15.16 12.64
N LEU A 64 -1.96 14.08 11.89
CA LEU A 64 -1.41 12.75 12.16
C LEU A 64 -0.42 12.41 11.07
N PHE A 65 0.73 11.85 11.45
CA PHE A 65 1.83 11.57 10.52
C PHE A 65 2.40 10.17 10.72
N SER A 66 2.83 9.55 9.62
CA SER A 66 3.43 8.21 9.62
C SER A 66 4.53 8.10 8.58
N ASP A 67 5.48 7.19 8.81
CA ASP A 67 6.56 6.95 7.87
C ASP A 67 6.09 6.05 6.72
N VAL A 68 6.51 6.38 5.50
CA VAL A 68 6.46 5.47 4.35
C VAL A 68 7.54 4.41 4.54
N TYR A 69 7.17 3.13 4.59
CA TYR A 69 8.11 2.03 4.82
C TYR A 69 8.37 1.18 3.57
N ALA A 70 7.55 1.31 2.53
CA ALA A 70 7.71 0.60 1.26
C ALA A 70 6.85 1.26 0.16
N PHE A 71 7.05 0.82 -1.07
CA PHE A 71 6.12 1.05 -2.19
C PHE A 71 5.55 -0.30 -2.65
N GLY A 72 4.22 -0.40 -2.70
CA GLY A 72 3.50 -1.56 -3.25
C GLY A 72 3.47 -1.56 -4.79
N HIS A 73 3.59 -0.38 -5.39
CA HIS A 73 3.77 -0.18 -6.82
C HIS A 73 4.49 1.16 -7.07
N LYS A 74 5.37 1.22 -8.08
CA LYS A 74 6.12 2.42 -8.46
C LYS A 74 6.55 2.34 -9.92
N ASP A 75 5.75 2.92 -10.79
CA ASP A 75 6.02 3.03 -12.23
C ASP A 75 5.89 4.50 -12.64
N ALA A 76 6.98 5.13 -13.08
CA ALA A 76 6.98 6.55 -13.45
C ALA A 76 6.48 6.82 -14.87
N ASP A 77 6.51 5.79 -15.73
CA ASP A 77 6.26 5.91 -17.17
C ASP A 77 4.86 5.42 -17.56
N ALA A 78 4.18 4.70 -16.66
CA ALA A 78 2.81 4.25 -16.85
C ALA A 78 1.84 5.43 -17.06
N ILE A 79 1.04 5.37 -18.12
CA ILE A 79 -0.15 6.20 -18.29
C ILE A 79 -1.35 5.32 -17.96
N SER A 80 -2.23 5.79 -17.08
CA SER A 80 -3.36 4.99 -16.61
C SER A 80 -4.58 5.86 -16.34
N GLU A 81 -5.74 5.23 -16.40
CA GLU A 81 -7.01 5.85 -16.02
C GLU A 81 -7.16 5.85 -14.49
N PHE A 82 -7.55 7.01 -13.94
CA PHE A 82 -7.83 7.23 -12.54
C PHE A 82 -9.29 7.63 -12.36
N VAL A 83 -9.90 7.17 -11.28
CA VAL A 83 -11.17 7.70 -10.78
C VAL A 83 -10.86 9.04 -10.12
N GLN A 84 -11.51 10.10 -10.58
CA GLN A 84 -11.40 11.44 -10.01
C GLN A 84 -12.65 11.72 -9.17
N VAL A 85 -12.45 11.93 -7.87
CA VAL A 85 -13.51 12.08 -6.86
C VAL A 85 -13.44 13.49 -6.29
N HIS A 86 -14.49 14.29 -6.52
CA HIS A 86 -14.60 15.63 -5.95
C HIS A 86 -15.40 15.59 -4.65
N SER A 87 -14.85 16.18 -3.59
CA SER A 87 -15.46 16.26 -2.26
C SER A 87 -15.14 17.61 -1.61
N GLY A 88 -16.16 18.47 -1.52
CA GLY A 88 -16.00 19.84 -1.01
C GLY A 88 -15.06 20.66 -1.89
N ALA A 89 -13.97 21.16 -1.30
CA ALA A 89 -12.93 21.90 -2.02
C ALA A 89 -11.76 21.01 -2.50
N ASN A 90 -11.79 19.72 -2.20
CA ASN A 90 -10.70 18.79 -2.47
C ASN A 90 -11.07 17.82 -3.59
N MET A 91 -10.05 17.26 -4.23
CA MET A 91 -10.19 16.28 -5.29
C MET A 91 -9.15 15.17 -5.10
N LEU A 92 -9.63 13.92 -5.08
CA LEU A 92 -8.80 12.72 -4.94
C LEU A 92 -8.79 11.97 -6.28
N GLU A 93 -7.61 11.59 -6.74
CA GLU A 93 -7.41 10.80 -7.95
C GLU A 93 -6.69 9.50 -7.58
N LEU A 94 -7.29 8.37 -7.92
CA LEU A 94 -6.78 7.04 -7.58
C LEU A 94 -7.32 6.01 -8.56
N THR A 95 -6.60 4.92 -8.81
CA THR A 95 -7.09 3.88 -9.72
C THR A 95 -8.26 3.08 -9.11
N ALA A 96 -9.03 2.40 -9.97
CA ALA A 96 -10.30 1.75 -9.63
C ALA A 96 -10.25 0.88 -8.35
N GLY A 97 -9.23 0.02 -8.22
CA GLY A 97 -9.09 -0.91 -7.08
C GLY A 97 -8.48 -0.31 -5.80
N HIS A 98 -8.24 1.00 -5.73
CA HIS A 98 -7.65 1.63 -4.55
C HIS A 98 -8.69 1.89 -3.45
N PHE A 99 -8.37 1.61 -2.18
CA PHE A 99 -9.34 1.69 -1.09
C PHE A 99 -9.46 3.11 -0.49
N VAL A 100 -10.70 3.57 -0.31
CA VAL A 100 -11.05 4.86 0.28
C VAL A 100 -11.93 4.65 1.52
N PRO A 101 -11.59 5.25 2.66
CA PRO A 101 -12.45 5.23 3.84
C PRO A 101 -13.64 6.17 3.63
N VAL A 102 -14.85 5.64 3.84
CA VAL A 102 -16.12 6.37 3.80
C VAL A 102 -16.82 6.29 5.15
N ASP A 103 -17.64 7.29 5.45
CA ASP A 103 -18.55 7.29 6.59
C ASP A 103 -19.89 6.66 6.19
N VAL A 104 -20.23 5.56 6.86
CA VAL A 104 -21.54 4.93 6.79
C VAL A 104 -22.18 4.96 8.17
N ASN A 105 -23.03 5.96 8.42
CA ASN A 105 -23.74 6.15 9.68
C ASN A 105 -22.80 6.26 10.90
N GLY A 106 -21.72 7.03 10.78
CA GLY A 106 -20.70 7.23 11.81
C GLY A 106 -19.70 6.09 11.94
N LYS A 107 -19.69 5.15 10.99
CA LYS A 107 -18.75 4.03 10.95
C LYS A 107 -17.82 4.15 9.75
N LEU A 108 -16.53 3.90 9.99
CA LEU A 108 -15.54 3.83 8.93
C LEU A 108 -15.71 2.51 8.18
N VAL A 109 -15.98 2.61 6.89
CA VAL A 109 -16.07 1.49 5.94
C VAL A 109 -15.11 1.76 4.79
N TYR A 110 -14.39 0.76 4.31
CA TYR A 110 -13.57 0.91 3.11
C TYR A 110 -14.34 0.49 1.86
N LYS A 111 -14.24 1.29 0.80
CA LYS A 111 -14.73 0.96 -0.54
C LYS A 111 -13.58 1.06 -1.54
N ARG A 112 -13.64 0.30 -2.64
CA ARG A 112 -12.79 0.59 -3.80
C ARG A 112 -13.23 1.90 -4.45
N ALA A 113 -12.31 2.56 -5.15
CA ALA A 113 -12.61 3.81 -5.84
C ALA A 113 -13.73 3.66 -6.87
N GLU A 114 -13.79 2.52 -7.56
CA GLU A 114 -14.87 2.19 -8.51
C GLU A 114 -16.25 1.98 -7.88
N ASP A 115 -16.30 1.65 -6.58
CA ASP A 115 -17.54 1.42 -5.84
C ASP A 115 -18.11 2.70 -5.19
N LEU A 116 -17.36 3.81 -5.27
CA LEU A 116 -17.79 5.11 -4.76
C LEU A 116 -18.96 5.66 -5.59
N LYS A 117 -19.85 6.37 -4.93
CA LYS A 117 -21.03 6.99 -5.55
C LYS A 117 -21.15 8.44 -5.14
N VAL A 118 -21.66 9.27 -6.04
CA VAL A 118 -22.09 10.64 -5.69
C VAL A 118 -23.08 10.56 -4.54
N GLY A 119 -22.86 11.37 -3.51
CA GLY A 119 -23.60 11.34 -2.24
C GLY A 119 -22.98 10.47 -1.13
N ASP A 120 -22.02 9.60 -1.42
CA ASP A 120 -21.22 8.94 -0.37
C ASP A 120 -20.49 10.02 0.45
N SER A 121 -20.38 9.82 1.77
CA SER A 121 -19.60 10.70 2.64
C SER A 121 -18.20 10.13 2.82
N LEU A 122 -17.16 10.86 2.42
CA LEU A 122 -15.79 10.44 2.68
C LEU A 122 -15.46 10.58 4.18
N TRP A 123 -14.65 9.67 4.72
CA TRP A 123 -14.30 9.70 6.15
C TRP A 123 -13.58 11.00 6.50
N GLU A 124 -14.04 11.68 7.56
CA GLU A 124 -13.50 12.98 8.01
C GLU A 124 -13.46 14.06 6.91
N SER A 125 -14.31 13.94 5.89
CA SER A 125 -14.36 14.85 4.74
C SER A 125 -15.80 15.13 4.31
N SER A 126 -15.99 15.77 3.17
CA SER A 126 -17.31 16.12 2.63
C SER A 126 -17.93 14.98 1.82
N GLN A 127 -19.21 15.13 1.47
CA GLN A 127 -19.86 14.25 0.51
C GLN A 127 -19.24 14.37 -0.88
N ILE A 128 -19.24 13.26 -1.61
CA ILE A 128 -18.83 13.22 -3.01
C ILE A 128 -19.88 13.96 -3.85
N THR A 129 -19.45 14.99 -4.55
CA THR A 129 -20.32 15.80 -5.42
C THR A 129 -20.21 15.39 -6.89
N GLU A 130 -19.07 14.84 -7.29
CA GLU A 130 -18.80 14.43 -8.67
C GLU A 130 -17.80 13.27 -8.69
N ILE A 131 -18.02 12.34 -9.62
CA ILE A 131 -17.08 11.27 -9.96
C ILE A 131 -16.89 11.28 -11.47
N SER A 132 -15.63 11.35 -11.91
CA SER A 132 -15.25 11.29 -13.31
C SER A 132 -14.01 10.40 -13.47
N LYS A 133 -13.49 10.30 -14.70
CA LYS A 133 -12.30 9.54 -15.03
C LYS A 133 -11.29 10.44 -15.75
N VAL A 134 -10.02 10.25 -15.45
CA VAL A 134 -8.92 11.05 -16.02
C VAL A 134 -7.70 10.18 -16.28
N GLU A 135 -7.02 10.39 -17.40
CA GLU A 135 -5.73 9.76 -17.66
C GLU A 135 -4.59 10.59 -17.05
N LYS A 136 -3.69 9.93 -16.32
CA LYS A 136 -2.56 10.56 -15.65
C LYS A 136 -1.29 9.73 -15.81
N LEU A 137 -0.16 10.40 -15.61
CA LEU A 137 1.17 9.80 -15.63
C LEU A 137 1.59 9.32 -14.24
N GLY A 138 2.16 8.14 -14.21
CA GLY A 138 2.77 7.50 -13.06
C GLY A 138 1.77 6.73 -12.19
N LEU A 139 2.21 5.60 -11.65
CA LEU A 139 1.48 4.77 -10.70
C LEU A 139 2.34 4.61 -9.43
N TYR A 140 1.86 5.18 -8.32
CA TYR A 140 2.56 5.13 -7.04
C TYR A 140 1.64 4.63 -5.94
N ASN A 141 2.07 3.62 -5.19
CA ASN A 141 1.39 3.13 -4.00
C ASN A 141 2.34 3.12 -2.79
N PRO A 142 2.52 4.27 -2.11
CA PRO A 142 3.33 4.33 -0.88
C PRO A 142 2.61 3.64 0.27
N LEU A 143 3.31 2.73 0.95
CA LEU A 143 2.81 2.04 2.13
C LEU A 143 3.31 2.73 3.39
N THR A 144 2.39 3.19 4.23
CA THR A 144 2.70 3.86 5.50
C THR A 144 2.58 2.90 6.69
N LEU A 145 3.29 3.17 7.79
CA LEU A 145 3.18 2.33 8.99
C LEU A 145 1.77 2.32 9.59
N SER A 146 1.01 3.40 9.44
CA SER A 146 -0.39 3.50 9.89
C SER A 146 -1.36 2.73 9.00
N GLY A 147 -1.05 2.56 7.71
CA GLY A 147 -1.95 1.97 6.71
C GLY A 147 -2.90 2.99 6.06
N ASN A 148 -2.72 4.28 6.34
CA ASN A 148 -3.47 5.39 5.75
C ASN A 148 -2.50 6.43 5.15
N ILE A 149 -3.00 7.25 4.24
CA ILE A 149 -2.26 8.38 3.67
C ILE A 149 -3.23 9.51 3.31
N MET A 150 -2.83 10.76 3.50
CA MET A 150 -3.62 11.92 3.12
C MET A 150 -3.10 12.49 1.80
N VAL A 151 -3.91 12.36 0.75
CA VAL A 151 -3.56 12.72 -0.63
C VAL A 151 -4.48 13.83 -1.09
N ASN A 152 -3.93 14.94 -1.59
CA ASN A 152 -4.68 16.14 -1.95
C ASN A 152 -5.66 16.56 -0.83
N ASN A 153 -5.23 16.45 0.42
CA ASN A 153 -6.02 16.77 1.62
C ASN A 153 -7.29 15.89 1.82
N VAL A 154 -7.32 14.71 1.19
CA VAL A 154 -8.35 13.67 1.40
C VAL A 154 -7.69 12.42 1.98
N LEU A 155 -8.33 11.82 3.00
CA LEU A 155 -7.84 10.57 3.58
C LEU A 155 -8.09 9.39 2.63
N ALA A 156 -7.07 8.58 2.41
CA ALA A 156 -7.13 7.33 1.66
C ALA A 156 -6.46 6.20 2.45
N SER A 157 -6.77 4.96 2.10
CA SER A 157 -5.96 3.83 2.56
C SER A 157 -4.57 3.90 1.92
N ALA A 158 -3.56 3.35 2.57
CA ALA A 158 -2.30 3.02 1.91
C ALA A 158 -2.42 1.72 1.10
N HIS A 159 -3.49 0.95 1.28
CA HIS A 159 -3.70 -0.35 0.63
C HIS A 159 -4.62 -0.25 -0.57
N SER A 160 -4.44 -1.20 -1.47
CA SER A 160 -5.25 -1.37 -2.68
C SER A 160 -5.54 -2.83 -2.95
N GLU A 161 -6.34 -3.09 -3.98
CA GLU A 161 -6.49 -4.41 -4.57
C GLU A 161 -5.14 -5.09 -4.81
N TRP A 162 -5.10 -6.36 -4.41
CA TRP A 162 -3.98 -7.28 -4.54
C TRP A 162 -4.51 -8.73 -4.56
N PHE A 163 -3.80 -9.71 -3.98
CA PHE A 163 -4.11 -11.13 -4.19
C PHE A 163 -5.20 -11.73 -3.29
N LEU A 164 -5.62 -11.05 -2.22
CA LEU A 164 -6.68 -11.53 -1.32
C LEU A 164 -8.08 -11.10 -1.77
N ASP A 165 -8.18 -10.14 -2.70
CA ASP A 165 -9.41 -9.48 -3.11
C ASP A 165 -10.49 -10.48 -3.54
N SER A 166 -10.18 -11.39 -4.46
CA SER A 166 -11.15 -12.37 -4.97
C SER A 166 -11.76 -13.24 -3.86
N ILE A 167 -10.99 -13.56 -2.81
CA ILE A 167 -11.46 -14.38 -1.69
C ILE A 167 -12.38 -13.55 -0.79
N PHE A 168 -12.02 -12.32 -0.49
CA PHE A 168 -12.81 -11.42 0.36
C PHE A 168 -14.10 -10.99 -0.34
N ASP A 169 -14.05 -10.74 -1.64
CA ASP A 169 -15.22 -10.43 -2.46
C ASP A 169 -16.21 -11.60 -2.47
N ALA A 170 -15.73 -12.83 -2.63
CA ALA A 170 -16.56 -14.03 -2.64
C ALA A 170 -17.35 -14.24 -1.33
N VAL A 171 -16.86 -13.72 -0.21
CA VAL A 171 -17.51 -13.81 1.11
C VAL A 171 -18.16 -12.49 1.55
N GLY A 172 -18.19 -11.46 0.69
CA GLY A 172 -18.79 -10.16 1.00
C GLY A 172 -18.05 -9.36 2.07
N ALA A 173 -16.73 -9.57 2.21
CA ALA A 173 -15.89 -8.97 3.23
C ALA A 173 -14.90 -7.93 2.68
N THR A 174 -15.13 -7.40 1.47
CA THR A 174 -14.24 -6.45 0.78
C THR A 174 -13.83 -5.26 1.65
N GLU A 175 -14.74 -4.74 2.49
CA GLU A 175 -14.46 -3.64 3.42
C GLU A 175 -13.33 -3.94 4.43
N TYR A 176 -12.99 -5.22 4.65
CA TYR A 176 -11.96 -5.66 5.58
C TYR A 176 -10.57 -5.85 4.95
N LEU A 177 -10.46 -5.76 3.61
CA LEU A 177 -9.21 -6.00 2.88
C LEU A 177 -8.05 -5.11 3.34
N PRO A 178 -8.21 -3.78 3.52
CA PRO A 178 -7.14 -2.94 4.05
C PRO A 178 -6.59 -3.41 5.40
N TYR A 179 -7.45 -3.90 6.31
CA TYR A 179 -6.99 -4.44 7.59
C TYR A 179 -6.24 -5.76 7.42
N ALA A 180 -6.71 -6.63 6.52
CA ALA A 180 -6.06 -7.90 6.21
C ALA A 180 -4.65 -7.67 5.62
N TYR A 181 -4.51 -6.76 4.66
CA TYR A 181 -3.21 -6.39 4.10
C TYR A 181 -2.31 -5.72 5.12
N GLN A 182 -2.86 -4.84 5.97
CA GLN A 182 -2.12 -4.24 7.07
C GLN A 182 -1.58 -5.30 8.03
N ALA A 183 -2.39 -6.30 8.39
CA ALA A 183 -1.97 -7.42 9.23
C ALA A 183 -0.91 -8.31 8.56
N LEU A 184 -1.11 -8.65 7.28
CA LEU A 184 -0.19 -9.44 6.49
C LEU A 184 1.21 -8.80 6.41
N LEU A 185 1.26 -7.47 6.28
CA LEU A 185 2.49 -6.70 6.19
C LEU A 185 3.08 -6.29 7.55
N ALA A 186 2.46 -6.70 8.67
CA ALA A 186 2.94 -6.40 10.02
C ALA A 186 4.37 -6.86 10.30
N PRO A 187 4.86 -8.04 9.84
CA PRO A 187 6.25 -8.44 10.05
C PRO A 187 7.26 -7.47 9.42
N VAL A 188 6.97 -6.94 8.21
CA VAL A 188 7.84 -5.97 7.53
C VAL A 188 7.87 -4.65 8.30
N ARG A 189 6.69 -4.19 8.77
CA ARG A 189 6.58 -2.99 9.62
C ARG A 189 7.32 -3.17 10.96
N ALA A 190 7.29 -4.38 11.54
CA ALA A 190 8.05 -4.69 12.75
C ALA A 190 9.56 -4.60 12.50
N ILE A 191 10.05 -5.10 11.37
CA ILE A 191 11.47 -4.95 10.98
C ILE A 191 11.84 -3.48 10.87
N TYR A 192 11.02 -2.66 10.20
CA TYR A 192 11.24 -1.20 10.10
C TYR A 192 11.42 -0.57 11.49
N ASN A 193 10.52 -0.88 12.43
CA ASN A 193 10.56 -0.33 13.78
C ASN A 193 11.75 -0.84 14.61
N ILE A 194 12.21 -2.08 14.39
CA ILE A 194 13.34 -2.67 15.11
C ILE A 194 14.68 -2.10 14.62
N VAL A 195 14.87 -2.02 13.30
CA VAL A 195 16.17 -1.58 12.73
C VAL A 195 16.27 -0.07 12.62
N GLY A 196 15.14 0.64 12.64
CA GLY A 196 15.05 2.09 12.54
C GLY A 196 15.09 2.61 11.11
N LYS A 197 14.54 3.81 10.93
CA LYS A 197 14.35 4.49 9.63
C LYS A 197 15.60 4.51 8.76
N GLU A 198 16.74 4.98 9.29
CA GLU A 198 17.95 5.20 8.48
C GLU A 198 18.52 3.89 7.92
N ILE A 199 18.62 2.86 8.77
CA ILE A 199 19.13 1.54 8.38
C ILE A 199 18.16 0.89 7.40
N TYR A 200 16.86 0.95 7.69
CA TYR A 200 15.85 0.37 6.83
C TYR A 200 15.83 1.03 5.45
N ALA A 201 15.76 2.36 5.38
CA ALA A 201 15.69 3.09 4.11
C ALA A 201 16.92 2.83 3.23
N LYS A 202 18.12 2.77 3.83
CA LYS A 202 19.36 2.44 3.11
C LYS A 202 19.32 1.00 2.57
N GLY A 203 18.88 0.05 3.38
CA GLY A 203 18.73 -1.35 2.97
C GLY A 203 17.69 -1.53 1.86
N TYR A 204 16.53 -0.87 2.00
CA TYR A 204 15.47 -0.87 1.01
C TYR A 204 15.99 -0.33 -0.33
N GLY A 205 16.61 0.85 -0.34
CA GLY A 205 17.16 1.46 -1.56
C GLY A 205 18.22 0.59 -2.25
N ALA A 206 19.08 -0.08 -1.47
CA ALA A 206 20.05 -1.03 -2.03
C ALA A 206 19.38 -2.21 -2.75
N ILE A 207 18.32 -2.79 -2.16
CA ILE A 207 17.59 -3.90 -2.79
C ILE A 207 16.78 -3.41 -3.99
N ASP A 208 16.12 -2.26 -3.86
CA ASP A 208 15.29 -1.66 -4.89
C ASP A 208 16.11 -1.36 -6.16
N SER A 209 17.34 -0.86 -6.00
CA SER A 209 18.26 -0.64 -7.12
C SER A 209 18.67 -1.91 -7.89
N ILE A 210 18.46 -3.09 -7.32
CA ILE A 210 18.84 -4.38 -7.91
C ILE A 210 17.61 -5.10 -8.48
N ALA A 211 16.49 -5.08 -7.78
CA ALA A 211 15.37 -5.98 -8.02
C ALA A 211 14.01 -5.31 -8.20
N ASN A 212 13.92 -3.96 -8.15
CA ASN A 212 12.66 -3.20 -8.15
C ASN A 212 11.64 -3.82 -7.18
N VAL A 213 11.73 -3.45 -5.90
CA VAL A 213 10.96 -4.11 -4.83
C VAL A 213 9.46 -3.99 -5.08
N ALA A 214 9.01 -2.86 -5.64
CA ALA A 214 7.61 -2.62 -5.96
C ALA A 214 7.12 -3.58 -7.06
N GLU A 215 7.82 -3.63 -8.20
CA GLU A 215 7.47 -4.54 -9.31
C GLU A 215 7.53 -6.01 -8.87
N PHE A 216 8.53 -6.38 -8.08
CA PHE A 216 8.65 -7.72 -7.51
C PHE A 216 7.46 -8.07 -6.61
N GLY A 217 7.08 -7.15 -5.72
CA GLY A 217 5.95 -7.32 -4.80
C GLY A 217 4.62 -7.49 -5.54
N THR A 218 4.37 -6.64 -6.55
CA THR A 218 3.21 -6.75 -7.43
C THR A 218 3.16 -8.11 -8.13
N LYS A 219 4.28 -8.56 -8.69
CA LYS A 219 4.33 -9.76 -9.54
C LYS A 219 4.35 -11.07 -8.76
N TYR A 220 5.01 -11.11 -7.61
CA TYR A 220 5.30 -12.37 -6.91
C TYR A 220 4.80 -12.42 -5.47
N GLY A 221 4.43 -11.29 -4.87
CA GLY A 221 4.19 -11.25 -3.44
C GLY A 221 2.99 -12.09 -2.99
N GLY A 222 1.97 -12.28 -3.84
CA GLY A 222 0.87 -13.22 -3.56
C GLY A 222 1.32 -14.69 -3.49
N SER A 223 2.11 -15.15 -4.47
CA SER A 223 2.67 -16.51 -4.50
C SER A 223 3.58 -16.77 -3.29
N ILE A 224 4.38 -15.77 -2.90
CA ILE A 224 5.28 -15.86 -1.74
C ILE A 224 4.48 -15.92 -0.44
N ALA A 225 3.52 -15.02 -0.25
CA ALA A 225 2.68 -14.99 0.95
C ALA A 225 1.92 -16.31 1.15
N LEU A 226 1.35 -16.87 0.08
CA LEU A 226 0.66 -18.15 0.12
C LEU A 226 1.61 -19.31 0.49
N THR A 227 2.79 -19.35 -0.11
CA THR A 227 3.78 -20.41 0.12
C THR A 227 4.30 -20.39 1.56
N VAL A 228 4.66 -19.20 2.06
CA VAL A 228 5.13 -19.03 3.45
C VAL A 228 4.02 -19.35 4.45
N GLY A 229 2.77 -18.96 4.17
CA GLY A 229 1.61 -19.29 5.00
C GLY A 229 1.37 -20.80 5.11
N ILE A 230 1.43 -21.53 3.99
CA ILE A 230 1.28 -23.00 3.95
C ILE A 230 2.44 -23.69 4.68
N ALA A 231 3.68 -23.27 4.43
CA ALA A 231 4.86 -23.86 5.10
C ALA A 231 4.86 -23.61 6.61
N GLY A 232 4.45 -22.41 7.06
CA GLY A 232 4.32 -22.06 8.47
C GLY A 232 3.22 -22.86 9.19
N ALA A 233 2.06 -23.05 8.56
CA ALA A 233 0.98 -23.88 9.11
C ALA A 233 1.39 -25.36 9.22
N GLY A 234 2.11 -25.89 8.22
CA GLY A 234 2.65 -27.25 8.24
C GLY A 234 3.66 -27.48 9.36
N LEU A 235 4.55 -26.51 9.63
CA LEU A 235 5.54 -26.60 10.70
C LEU A 235 4.89 -26.56 12.10
N VAL A 236 3.83 -25.75 12.28
CA VAL A 236 3.08 -25.67 13.54
C VAL A 236 2.28 -26.95 13.81
N LEU A 237 1.70 -27.57 12.78
CA LEU A 237 1.01 -28.86 12.90
C LEU A 237 1.99 -30.01 13.18
N ALA A 238 3.18 -29.98 12.60
CA ALA A 238 4.23 -30.98 12.87
C ALA A 238 4.85 -30.83 14.27
N SER A 239 4.88 -29.62 14.85
CA SER A 239 5.38 -29.40 16.23
C SER A 239 4.38 -29.76 17.34
N LYS A 240 3.15 -30.13 16.96
CA LYS A 240 2.07 -30.56 17.89
C LYS A 240 1.72 -32.04 17.77
N ALA A 241 2.52 -32.81 17.00
CA ALA A 241 2.42 -34.28 16.89
C ALA A 241 3.56 -34.95 17.66
#